data_AF-A0A914KQL0-F1
#
_entry.id   AF-A0A914KQL0-F1
#
_cell.length_a   1.000
_cell.length_b   1.000
_cell.length_c   1.000
_cell.angle_alpha   90.00
_cell.angle_beta   90.00
_cell.angle_gamma   90.00
#
_symmetry.space_group_name_H-M   'P 1'
#
loop_
_entity.id
_entity.type
_entity.pdbx_description
1 polymer ?
#
loop_
_entity_poly.entity_id
_entity_poly.type
_entity_poly.pdbx_seq_one_letter_code
_entity_poly.pdbx_strand_id
1 'polypeptide(L)' 'MGICQSQEEKESESKTKQIDKDLLQAHIAHQKIVKLLLLGAGECGKSTILKQMRLEFYDLESELKIDFSNTKSEANK' A
#
# COMPACT_ATOMS: atom_id res chain seq x y z
N MET A 1 0.15 -0.51 45.78
CA MET A 1 0.16 -1.71 44.93
C MET A 1 1.38 -1.63 44.02
N GLY A 2 2.16 -2.69 44.02
CA GLY A 2 3.60 -2.68 43.73
C GLY A 2 3.94 -2.33 42.29
N ILE A 3 4.78 -1.30 42.15
CA ILE A 3 5.51 -0.98 40.93
C ILE A 3 6.70 -1.94 40.88
N CYS A 4 6.49 -3.10 40.27
CA CYS A 4 7.55 -3.91 39.70
C CYS A 4 7.15 -4.14 38.23
N GLN A 5 7.16 -3.07 37.43
CA GLN A 5 7.23 -3.27 35.99
C GLN A 5 8.64 -3.76 35.70
N SER A 6 8.77 -5.06 35.46
CA SER A 6 10.00 -5.67 34.98
C SER A 6 10.52 -4.88 33.78
N GLN A 7 11.85 -4.81 33.62
CA GLN A 7 12.47 -4.06 32.53
C GLN A 7 11.93 -4.49 31.14
N GLU A 8 11.53 -5.75 31.04
CA GLU A 8 10.81 -6.34 29.90
C GLU A 8 9.43 -5.72 29.62
N GLU A 9 8.65 -5.36 30.64
CA GLU A 9 7.34 -4.70 30.46
C GLU A 9 7.50 -3.28 29.93
N LYS A 10 8.53 -2.55 30.38
CA LYS A 10 8.83 -1.22 29.85
C LYS A 10 9.32 -1.29 28.40
N GLU A 11 10.09 -2.32 28.08
CA GLU A 11 10.57 -2.54 26.71
C GLU A 11 9.43 -2.97 25.77
N SER A 12 8.51 -3.83 26.24
CA SER A 12 7.34 -4.23 25.47
C SER A 12 6.39 -3.05 25.23
N GLU A 13 6.14 -2.22 26.25
CA GLU A 13 5.36 -0.97 26.08
C GLU A 13 6.01 -0.03 25.06
N SER A 14 7.35 0.10 25.08
CA SER A 14 8.08 0.92 24.11
C SER A 14 7.93 0.39 22.68
N LYS A 15 8.04 -0.94 22.50
CA LYS A 15 7.83 -1.62 21.21
C LYS A 15 6.40 -1.43 20.71
N THR A 16 5.40 -1.61 21.56
CA THR A 16 4.00 -1.37 21.20
C THR A 16 3.79 0.07 20.73
N LYS A 17 4.33 1.05 21.47
CA LYS A 17 4.24 2.48 21.08
C LYS A 17 4.92 2.80 19.75
N GLN A 18 6.00 2.08 19.39
CA GLN A 18 6.63 2.23 18.08
C GLN A 18 5.74 1.66 16.97
N ILE A 19 5.19 0.47 17.17
CA ILE A 19 4.28 -0.17 16.21
C ILE A 19 3.06 0.72 15.93
N ASP A 20 2.46 1.31 16.97
CA ASP A 20 1.30 2.18 16.81
C ASP A 20 1.63 3.44 16.00
N LYS A 21 2.83 4.00 16.18
CA LYS A 21 3.31 5.15 15.40
C LYS A 21 3.51 4.79 13.94
N ASP A 22 4.15 3.65 13.68
CA ASP A 22 4.41 3.18 12.32
C ASP A 22 3.08 2.88 11.59
N LEU A 23 2.12 2.28 12.29
CA LEU A 23 0.79 2.00 11.76
C LEU A 23 0.04 3.29 11.41
N LEU A 24 0.11 4.31 12.27
CA LEU A 24 -0.51 5.61 12.01
C LEU A 24 0.14 6.32 10.82
N GLN A 25 1.47 6.30 10.73
CA GLN A 25 2.20 6.88 9.60
C GLN A 25 1.84 6.17 8.29
N ALA A 26 1.81 4.84 8.30
CA ALA A 26 1.37 4.05 7.15
C ALA A 26 -0.08 4.37 6.76
N HIS A 27 -0.98 4.50 7.74
CA HIS A 27 -2.37 4.87 7.49
C HIS A 27 -2.50 6.23 6.79
N ILE A 28 -1.79 7.24 7.29
CA ILE A 28 -1.78 8.58 6.68
C ILE A 28 -1.18 8.54 5.27
N ALA A 29 -0.10 7.80 5.06
CA ALA A 29 0.48 7.60 3.74
C ALA A 29 -0.53 6.94 2.78
N HIS A 30 -1.21 5.88 3.23
CA HIS A 30 -2.23 5.18 2.44
C HIS A 30 -3.44 6.05 2.10
N GLN A 31 -3.88 6.95 2.98
CA GLN A 31 -4.96 7.89 2.70
C GLN A 31 -4.61 8.88 1.57
N LYS A 32 -3.32 9.21 1.39
CA LYS A 32 -2.86 10.10 0.31
C LYS A 32 -2.78 9.40 -1.05
N ILE A 33 -2.88 8.07 -1.09
CA ILE A 33 -2.78 7.29 -2.34
C ILE A 33 -4.13 7.32 -3.08
N VAL A 34 -4.14 7.85 -4.30
CA VAL A 34 -5.28 7.76 -5.21
C VAL A 34 -5.25 6.42 -5.94
N LYS A 35 -6.25 5.56 -5.70
CA LYS A 35 -6.38 4.25 -6.36
C LYS A 35 -7.22 4.38 -7.64
N LEU A 36 -6.65 3.94 -8.76
CA LEU A 36 -7.30 3.96 -10.08
C LEU A 36 -7.53 2.52 -10.55
N LEU A 37 -8.75 2.22 -11.03
CA LEU A 37 -9.10 0.93 -11.61
C LEU A 37 -9.39 1.11 -13.10
N LEU A 38 -8.60 0.44 -13.96
CA LEU A 38 -8.80 0.44 -15.41
C LEU A 38 -9.59 -0.81 -15.81
N LEU A 39 -10.82 -0.61 -16.30
CA LEU A 39 -11.69 -1.69 -16.78
C LEU A 39 -11.74 -1.70 -18.32
N GLY A 40 -11.83 -2.89 -18.91
CA GLY A 40 -12.01 -3.05 -20.36
C GLY A 40 -11.85 -4.51 -20.78
N ALA A 41 -12.22 -4.84 -22.03
CA ALA A 41 -12.06 -6.18 -22.59
C ALA A 41 -10.58 -6.64 -22.65
N GLY A 42 -10.34 -7.95 -22.76
CA GLY A 42 -9.00 -8.48 -23.02
C GLY A 42 -8.34 -7.77 -24.21
N GLU A 43 -7.06 -7.42 -24.11
CA GLU A 43 -6.24 -6.76 -25.15
C GLU A 43 -6.52 -5.27 -25.46
N CYS A 44 -7.41 -4.58 -24.74
CA CYS A 44 -7.70 -3.16 -25.01
C CYS A 44 -6.59 -2.15 -24.59
N GLY A 45 -5.34 -2.58 -24.43
CA GLY A 45 -4.22 -1.66 -24.17
C GLY A 45 -4.11 -1.12 -22.73
N LYS A 46 -4.83 -1.70 -21.74
CA LYS A 46 -4.71 -1.31 -20.31
C LYS A 46 -3.26 -1.25 -19.83
N SER A 47 -2.45 -2.23 -20.23
CA SER A 47 -1.03 -2.29 -19.88
C SER A 47 -0.19 -1.22 -20.59
N THR A 48 -0.59 -0.77 -21.77
CA THR A 48 0.11 0.29 -22.53
C THR A 48 -0.09 1.64 -21.87
N ILE A 49 -1.31 1.95 -21.44
CA ILE A 49 -1.63 3.19 -20.71
C ILE A 49 -0.84 3.25 -19.40
N LEU A 50 -0.81 2.16 -18.62
CA LEU A 50 -0.03 2.12 -17.38
C LEU A 50 1.49 2.23 -17.63
N LYS A 51 2.00 1.69 -18.74
CA LYS A 51 3.42 1.84 -19.13
C LYS A 51 3.75 3.26 -19.58
N GLN A 52 2.85 3.95 -20.29
CA GLN A 52 3.03 5.34 -20.69
C GLN A 52 3.00 6.28 -19.48
N MET A 53 2.01 6.12 -18.61
CA MET A 53 1.92 6.89 -17.35
C MET A 53 3.18 6.73 -16.50
N ARG A 54 3.79 5.55 -16.50
CA ARG A 54 5.08 5.32 -15.88
C ARG A 54 6.17 6.17 -16.56
N LEU A 55 6.42 5.96 -17.85
CA LEU A 55 7.50 6.63 -18.58
C LEU A 55 7.41 8.16 -18.57
N GLU A 56 6.21 8.73 -18.62
CA GLU A 56 5.99 10.18 -18.67
C GLU A 56 5.98 10.86 -17.29
N PHE A 57 5.58 10.14 -16.22
CA PHE A 57 5.42 10.72 -14.88
C PHE A 57 6.47 10.26 -13.85
N TYR A 58 7.38 9.35 -14.19
CA TYR A 58 8.42 8.84 -13.27
C TYR A 58 9.36 9.93 -12.70
N ASP A 59 9.36 11.13 -13.25
CA ASP A 59 10.16 12.26 -12.75
C ASP A 59 9.52 12.96 -11.52
N LEU A 60 8.26 12.65 -11.19
CA LEU A 60 7.55 13.23 -10.05
C LEU A 60 7.37 12.17 -8.96
N GLU A 61 8.25 12.23 -7.96
CA GLU A 61 8.23 11.44 -6.72
C GLU A 61 6.82 11.14 -6.21
N SER A 62 6.30 9.97 -6.56
CA SER A 62 5.20 9.34 -5.86
C SER A 62 5.22 7.85 -6.20
N GLU A 63 5.39 7.02 -5.18
CA GLU A 63 5.29 5.56 -5.26
C GLU A 63 3.88 5.16 -5.76
N LEU A 64 3.66 5.23 -7.07
CA LEU A 64 2.51 4.61 -7.70
C LEU A 64 2.72 3.09 -7.64
N LYS A 65 2.29 2.52 -6.51
CA LYS A 65 2.20 1.08 -6.32
C LYS A 65 1.03 0.56 -7.16
N ILE A 66 1.30 0.37 -8.44
CA ILE A 66 0.35 -0.24 -9.37
C ILE A 66 0.40 -1.74 -9.12
N ASP A 67 -0.54 -2.20 -8.29
CA ASP A 67 -0.78 -3.63 -8.08
C ASP A 67 -1.50 -4.18 -9.32
N PHE A 68 -0.80 -5.03 -10.08
CA PHE A 68 -1.39 -5.72 -11.23
C PHE A 68 -2.21 -6.92 -10.74
N SER A 69 -3.46 -6.68 -10.35
CA SER A 69 -4.44 -7.75 -10.15
C SER A 69 -4.89 -8.25 -11.52
N ASN A 70 -4.25 -9.30 -12.03
CA ASN A 70 -4.74 -10.00 -13.20
C ASN A 70 -5.96 -10.84 -12.77
N THR A 71 -7.15 -10.24 -12.75
CA THR A 71 -8.39 -11.01 -12.59
C THR A 71 -8.52 -11.87 -13.84
N LYS A 72 -8.17 -13.16 -13.73
CA LYS A 72 -8.57 -14.17 -14.69
C LYS A 72 -10.07 -14.00 -14.91
N SER A 73 -10.44 -13.47 -16.07
CA SER A 73 -11.76 -13.71 -16.64
C SER A 73 -11.78 -15.20 -16.94
N GLU A 74 -12.14 -16.01 -15.94
CA GLU A 74 -12.71 -17.32 -16.19
C GLU A 74 -14.06 -17.02 -16.85
N ALA A 75 -14.00 -16.88 -18.18
CA ALA A 75 -15.14 -17.01 -19.05
C ALA A 75 -15.67 -18.43 -18.82
N ASN A 76 -16.69 -18.50 -17.97
CA ASN A 76 -17.51 -19.68 -17.72
C ASN A 76 -17.99 -20.21 -19.09
N LYS A 77 -17.50 -21.37 -19.49
CA LYS A 77 -17.95 -22.13 -20.65
C LYS A 77 -18.46 -23.48 -20.19
#